data_AF-A0A7S4QCY7-F1
#
_entry.id   AF-A0A7S4QCY7-F1
#
_cell.length_a   1.000
_cell.length_b   1.000
_cell.length_c   1.000
_cell.angle_alpha   90.00
_cell.angle_beta   90.00
_cell.angle_gamma   90.00
#
_symmetry.space_group_name_H-M   'P 1'
#
loop_
_entity.id
_entity.type
_entity.pdbx_description
1 polymer ?
#
loop_
_entity_poly.entity_id
_entity_poly.type
_entity_poly.pdbx_seq_one_letter_code
_entity_poly.pdbx_strand_id
1 'polypeptide(L)'
;SKPDTSGGSIEVGETTIEAAKRELHEETGLISLPSSSSDNDDDRQQQLKWYEDAPFSTTDSIHYNEESKKEVTFHYMIAHVFAEAYMTDSLQQQQTLPKLVADDDALDATWWSVQDIQKGIEEKKVTKSVLRVIDRAELLYKAGFLKTT
;
A
#
# COMPACT_ATOMS: atom_id res chain seq x y z
N SER A 1 -1.99 -10.60 13.33
CA SER A 1 -1.48 -10.79 11.96
C SER A 1 0.03 -10.50 11.93
N LYS A 2 0.73 -10.88 10.86
CA LYS A 2 2.07 -10.36 10.57
C LYS A 2 1.92 -9.01 9.86
N PRO A 3 2.80 -8.02 10.07
CA PRO A 3 2.75 -6.79 9.27
C PRO A 3 2.89 -7.10 7.78
N ASP A 4 2.09 -6.42 6.95
CA ASP A 4 2.06 -6.55 5.50
C ASP A 4 1.79 -5.17 4.87
N THR A 5 1.82 -5.09 3.55
CA THR A 5 1.33 -3.90 2.81
C THR A 5 -0.19 -3.87 2.78
N SER A 6 -0.78 -2.69 2.77
CA SER A 6 -2.23 -2.55 2.62
C SER A 6 -2.76 -3.08 1.29
N GLY A 7 -3.93 -3.71 1.33
CA GLY A 7 -4.60 -4.22 0.16
C GLY A 7 -5.56 -5.37 0.45
N GLY A 8 -6.55 -5.52 -0.42
CA GLY A 8 -7.57 -6.55 -0.31
C GLY A 8 -8.05 -7.05 -1.68
N SER A 9 -9.25 -7.62 -1.68
CA SER A 9 -9.82 -8.21 -2.91
C SER A 9 -10.41 -7.12 -3.80
N ILE A 10 -10.23 -7.27 -5.12
CA ILE A 10 -10.88 -6.38 -6.09
C ILE A 10 -12.36 -6.75 -6.19
N GLU A 11 -13.24 -5.76 -6.00
CA GLU A 11 -14.68 -5.97 -6.11
C GLU A 11 -15.18 -5.95 -7.57
N VAL A 12 -16.36 -6.54 -7.80
CA VAL A 12 -16.94 -6.57 -9.16
C VAL A 12 -17.30 -5.15 -9.60
N GLY A 13 -16.68 -4.72 -10.70
CA GLY A 13 -16.90 -3.39 -11.28
C GLY A 13 -15.83 -2.37 -10.90
N GLU A 14 -14.88 -2.75 -10.04
CA GLU A 14 -13.76 -1.92 -9.61
C GLU A 14 -12.50 -2.22 -10.44
N THR A 15 -11.73 -1.18 -10.77
CA THR A 15 -10.39 -1.33 -11.35
C THR A 15 -9.36 -1.63 -10.26
N THR A 16 -8.19 -2.15 -10.62
CA THR A 16 -7.12 -2.45 -9.65
C THR A 16 -6.67 -1.22 -8.86
N ILE A 17 -6.62 -0.04 -9.48
CA ILE A 17 -6.21 1.21 -8.81
C ILE A 17 -7.31 1.72 -7.87
N GLU A 18 -8.59 1.58 -8.23
CA GLU A 18 -9.71 1.93 -7.37
C GLU A 18 -9.73 1.05 -6.12
N ALA A 19 -9.57 -0.27 -6.30
CA ALA A 19 -9.49 -1.22 -5.18
C ALA A 19 -8.36 -0.85 -4.23
N ALA A 20 -7.16 -0.60 -4.76
CA ALA A 20 -6.03 -0.24 -3.90
C ALA A 20 -6.20 1.12 -3.19
N LYS A 21 -6.87 2.09 -3.82
CA LYS A 21 -7.22 3.38 -3.19
C LYS A 21 -8.22 3.18 -2.04
N ARG A 22 -9.25 2.36 -2.27
CA ARG A 22 -10.26 2.01 -1.27
C ARG A 22 -9.63 1.28 -0.08
N GLU A 23 -8.92 0.19 -0.34
CA GLU A 23 -8.28 -0.65 0.69
C GLU A 23 -7.24 0.15 1.50
N LEU A 24 -6.41 0.96 0.85
CA LEU A 24 -5.45 1.82 1.56
C LEU A 24 -6.18 2.82 2.48
N HIS A 25 -7.30 3.39 2.03
CA HIS A 25 -8.10 4.29 2.86
C HIS A 25 -8.77 3.55 4.02
N GLU A 26 -9.36 2.37 3.77
CA GLU A 26 -10.03 1.54 4.77
C GLU A 26 -9.06 1.07 5.87
N GLU A 27 -7.83 0.68 5.52
CA GLU A 27 -6.88 0.19 6.52
C GLU A 27 -6.08 1.27 7.25
N THR A 28 -5.92 2.46 6.66
CA THR A 28 -4.96 3.47 7.15
C THR A 28 -5.53 4.86 7.37
N GLY A 29 -6.74 5.13 6.87
CA GLY A 29 -7.37 6.44 6.88
C GLY A 29 -6.70 7.47 5.96
N LEU A 30 -5.71 7.09 5.15
CA LEU A 30 -5.07 7.99 4.20
C LEU A 30 -6.02 8.31 3.04
N ILE A 31 -6.13 9.60 2.71
CA ILE A 31 -7.05 10.08 1.66
C ILE A 31 -6.25 10.66 0.48
N SER A 32 -6.65 10.28 -0.73
CA SER A 32 -6.31 11.00 -1.97
C SER A 32 -7.54 11.82 -2.37
N LEU A 33 -7.52 13.14 -2.15
CA LEU A 33 -8.57 14.00 -2.72
C LEU A 33 -8.23 14.28 -4.19
N PRO A 34 -9.25 14.43 -5.06
CA PRO A 34 -9.03 14.88 -6.43
C PRO A 34 -8.42 16.28 -6.45
N SER A 35 -7.46 16.50 -7.36
CA SER A 35 -6.71 17.76 -7.54
C SER A 35 -7.57 19.00 -7.86
N SER A 36 -8.89 18.85 -8.02
CA SER A 36 -9.83 19.90 -8.43
C SER A 36 -10.79 20.38 -7.34
N SER A 37 -10.70 19.89 -6.10
CA SER A 37 -11.45 20.48 -4.98
C SER A 37 -10.71 21.69 -4.42
N SER A 38 -10.61 22.75 -5.22
CA SER A 38 -10.47 24.10 -4.69
C SER A 38 -11.80 24.53 -4.07
N ASP A 39 -11.73 25.29 -2.99
CA ASP A 39 -12.87 25.94 -2.33
C ASP A 39 -13.56 25.06 -1.29
N ASN A 40 -12.88 24.78 -0.18
CA ASN A 40 -13.37 25.10 1.17
C ASN A 40 -12.28 24.76 2.20
N ASP A 41 -12.14 25.63 3.20
CA ASP A 41 -11.21 25.64 4.34
C ASP A 41 -11.34 24.42 5.29
N ASP A 42 -11.48 23.20 4.78
CA ASP A 42 -11.32 21.99 5.59
C ASP A 42 -9.97 21.39 5.22
N ASP A 43 -9.02 21.50 6.16
CA ASP A 43 -7.60 21.16 6.12
C ASP A 43 -7.34 19.64 5.93
N ARG A 44 -8.23 18.94 5.21
CA ARG A 44 -8.08 17.57 4.72
C ARG A 44 -7.15 17.61 3.53
N GLN A 45 -5.92 17.96 3.82
CA GLN A 45 -4.89 18.07 2.82
C GLN A 45 -4.69 16.68 2.20
N GLN A 46 -4.64 16.62 0.87
CA GLN A 46 -4.26 15.42 0.13
C GLN A 46 -2.94 14.87 0.69
N GLN A 47 -2.87 13.57 0.97
CA GLN A 47 -1.70 12.93 1.59
C GLN A 47 -0.98 11.95 0.65
N LEU A 48 -1.55 11.69 -0.53
CA LEU A 48 -1.10 10.66 -1.46
C LEU A 48 -1.09 11.15 -2.90
N LYS A 49 0.00 10.87 -3.62
CA LYS A 49 0.08 10.95 -5.08
C LYS A 49 0.23 9.54 -5.66
N TRP A 50 -0.62 9.20 -6.61
CA TRP A 50 -0.66 7.86 -7.18
C TRP A 50 0.16 7.77 -8.47
N TYR A 51 0.74 6.60 -8.71
CA TYR A 51 1.14 6.19 -10.04
C TYR A 51 -0.09 5.60 -10.75
N GLU A 52 -0.69 6.36 -11.66
CA GLU A 52 -2.02 6.07 -12.23
C GLU A 52 -2.00 5.17 -13.48
N ASP A 53 -0.84 4.88 -14.07
CA ASP A 53 -0.80 4.14 -15.35
C ASP A 53 -1.28 2.68 -15.20
N ALA A 54 -0.64 1.91 -14.33
CA ALA A 54 -0.88 0.49 -14.12
C ALA A 54 -0.17 -0.01 -12.85
N PRO A 55 -0.53 -1.19 -12.32
CA PRO A 55 0.29 -1.88 -11.33
C PRO A 55 1.73 -2.04 -11.82
N PHE A 56 2.73 -1.67 -11.00
CA PHE A 56 4.13 -1.73 -11.39
C PHE A 56 4.70 -3.15 -11.37
N SER A 57 3.98 -4.08 -10.73
CA SER A 57 4.36 -5.48 -10.62
C SER A 57 3.14 -6.33 -10.29
N THR A 58 3.25 -7.63 -10.52
CA THR A 58 2.30 -8.63 -10.04
C THR A 58 3.07 -9.79 -9.40
N THR A 59 2.51 -10.38 -8.35
CA THR A 59 2.98 -11.63 -7.75
C THR A 59 1.82 -12.57 -7.57
N ASP A 60 2.09 -13.84 -7.32
CA ASP A 60 1.05 -14.81 -7.06
C ASP A 60 1.26 -15.63 -5.79
N SER A 61 0.16 -16.17 -5.26
CA SER A 61 0.16 -17.13 -4.16
C SER A 61 -0.81 -18.25 -4.47
N ILE A 62 -0.28 -19.47 -4.61
CA ILE A 62 -1.08 -20.66 -4.89
C ILE A 62 -1.26 -21.43 -3.59
N HIS A 63 -2.51 -21.54 -3.16
CA HIS A 63 -2.92 -22.29 -1.98
C HIS A 63 -3.45 -23.65 -2.42
N TYR A 64 -2.87 -24.70 -1.84
CA TYR A 64 -3.27 -26.07 -2.08
C TYR A 64 -4.10 -26.57 -0.90
N ASN A 65 -4.98 -27.52 -1.17
CA ASN A 65 -5.70 -28.27 -0.14
C ASN A 65 -4.67 -28.89 0.84
N GLU A 66 -4.86 -28.67 2.14
CA GLU A 66 -3.89 -29.08 3.15
C GLU A 66 -3.72 -30.62 3.26
N GLU A 67 -4.79 -31.38 2.98
CA GLU A 67 -4.80 -32.84 3.04
C GLU A 67 -4.17 -33.44 1.78
N SER A 68 -4.63 -33.01 0.59
CA SER A 68 -4.21 -33.62 -0.67
C SER A 68 -2.87 -33.07 -1.18
N LYS A 69 -2.55 -31.81 -0.86
CA LYS A 69 -1.41 -31.01 -1.36
C LYS A 69 -1.24 -31.00 -2.88
N LYS A 70 -2.26 -31.44 -3.62
CA LYS A 70 -2.23 -31.61 -5.07
C LYS A 70 -3.32 -30.80 -5.75
N GLU A 71 -4.44 -30.60 -5.06
CA GLU A 71 -5.53 -29.79 -5.55
C GLU A 71 -5.33 -28.34 -5.12
N VAL A 72 -5.38 -27.42 -6.09
CA VAL A 72 -5.35 -25.98 -5.82
C VAL A 72 -6.72 -25.57 -5.32
N THR A 73 -6.79 -24.94 -4.14
CA THR A 73 -8.02 -24.37 -3.60
C THR A 73 -8.21 -22.94 -4.07
N PHE A 74 -7.14 -22.14 -4.01
CA PHE A 74 -7.15 -20.73 -4.43
C PHE A 74 -5.82 -20.35 -5.08
N HIS A 75 -5.88 -19.49 -6.09
CA HIS A 75 -4.72 -18.83 -6.69
C HIS A 75 -4.95 -17.33 -6.63
N TYR A 76 -4.22 -16.65 -5.74
CA TYR A 76 -4.25 -15.21 -5.67
C TYR A 76 -3.25 -14.62 -6.66
N MET A 77 -3.71 -13.65 -7.43
CA MET A 77 -2.88 -12.74 -8.21
C MET A 77 -2.91 -11.39 -7.51
N ILE A 78 -1.77 -10.94 -7.01
CA ILE A 78 -1.62 -9.71 -6.25
C ILE A 78 -0.97 -8.67 -7.15
N ALA A 79 -1.72 -7.65 -7.52
CA ALA A 79 -1.24 -6.52 -8.28
C ALA A 79 -0.70 -5.45 -7.34
N HIS A 80 0.57 -5.07 -7.52
CA HIS A 80 1.24 -4.08 -6.69
C HIS A 80 1.11 -2.72 -7.34
N VAL A 81 0.47 -1.79 -6.65
CA VAL A 81 0.34 -0.40 -7.07
C VAL A 81 1.24 0.50 -6.22
N PHE A 82 1.54 1.70 -6.72
CA PHE A 82 2.43 2.62 -6.04
C PHE A 82 1.71 3.95 -5.73
N ALA A 83 1.82 4.36 -4.48
CA ALA A 83 1.46 5.70 -4.04
C ALA A 83 2.61 6.30 -3.23
N GLU A 84 2.89 7.56 -3.49
CA GLU A 84 3.82 8.36 -2.71
C GLU A 84 3.03 9.15 -1.68
N ALA A 85 3.32 8.90 -0.40
CA ALA A 85 2.84 9.76 0.66
C ALA A 85 3.69 11.02 0.72
N TYR A 86 3.04 12.18 0.75
CA TYR A 86 3.75 13.45 0.85
C TYR A 86 3.31 14.23 2.08
N MET A 87 4.26 15.04 2.56
CA MET A 87 4.03 15.99 3.64
C MET A 87 3.44 17.25 3.04
N THR A 88 2.34 17.71 3.59
CA THR A 88 1.73 19.00 3.30
C THR A 88 2.53 20.11 3.98
N ASP A 89 2.37 21.37 3.59
CA ASP A 89 3.18 22.47 4.14
C ASP A 89 3.09 22.58 5.67
N SER A 90 1.93 22.29 6.26
CA SER A 90 1.75 22.26 7.73
C SER A 90 2.49 21.10 8.39
N LEU A 91 2.47 19.90 7.79
CA LEU A 91 3.21 18.72 8.28
C LEU A 91 4.72 18.85 8.05
N GLN A 92 5.15 19.51 6.97
CA GLN A 92 6.56 19.79 6.69
C GLN A 92 7.18 20.70 7.76
N GLN A 93 6.43 21.72 8.20
CA GLN A 93 6.88 22.61 9.29
C GLN A 93 7.02 21.86 10.62
N GLN A 94 6.27 20.77 10.81
CA GLN A 94 6.31 19.94 12.01
C GLN A 94 7.23 18.72 11.87
N GLN A 95 7.77 18.43 10.68
CA GLN A 95 8.55 17.21 10.38
C GLN A 95 7.84 15.90 10.76
N THR A 96 6.51 15.85 10.67
CA THR A 96 5.71 14.69 11.09
C THR A 96 5.02 14.02 9.91
N LEU A 97 5.24 12.72 9.73
CA LEU A 97 4.54 11.91 8.73
C LEU A 97 3.02 12.00 8.92
N PRO A 98 2.22 11.81 7.84
CA PRO A 98 0.78 11.74 7.97
C PRO A 98 0.35 10.72 9.03
N LYS A 99 -0.63 11.09 9.85
CA LYS A 99 -1.13 10.19 10.89
C LYS A 99 -1.94 9.08 10.24
N LEU A 100 -1.56 7.83 10.52
CA LEU A 100 -2.33 6.65 10.14
C LEU A 100 -3.36 6.33 11.22
N VAL A 101 -4.51 5.83 10.81
CA VAL A 101 -5.56 5.32 11.69
C VAL A 101 -5.93 3.94 11.18
N ALA A 102 -5.59 2.91 11.97
CA ALA A 102 -6.02 1.56 11.68
C ALA A 102 -7.55 1.47 11.75
N ASP A 103 -8.16 0.88 10.73
CA ASP A 103 -9.60 0.66 10.64
C ASP A 103 -9.89 -0.64 9.85
N ASP A 104 -11.15 -1.05 9.82
CA ASP A 104 -11.65 -2.33 9.31
C ASP A 104 -10.94 -3.58 9.91
N ASP A 105 -10.18 -4.34 9.11
CA ASP A 105 -9.50 -5.56 9.53
C ASP A 105 -8.03 -5.34 9.94
N ALA A 106 -7.52 -4.10 9.79
CA ALA A 106 -6.19 -3.73 10.23
C ALA A 106 -6.12 -3.62 11.76
N LEU A 107 -5.26 -4.42 12.39
CA LEU A 107 -5.02 -4.35 13.83
C LEU A 107 -4.19 -3.12 14.25
N ASP A 108 -3.36 -2.62 13.35
CA ASP A 108 -2.47 -1.47 13.56
C ASP A 108 -2.01 -0.94 12.19
N ALA A 109 -1.72 0.35 12.11
CA ALA A 109 -1.25 1.03 10.91
C ALA A 109 -0.11 1.98 11.28
N THR A 110 1.09 1.68 10.79
CA THR A 110 2.31 2.42 11.14
C THR A 110 3.22 2.60 9.93
N TRP A 111 4.03 3.66 9.94
CA TRP A 111 5.08 3.85 8.95
C TRP A 111 6.30 2.99 9.28
N TRP A 112 6.80 2.24 8.29
CA TRP A 112 7.98 1.40 8.44
C TRP A 112 9.09 1.87 7.50
N SER A 113 10.30 2.00 8.03
CA SER A 113 11.49 2.13 7.19
C SER A 113 11.86 0.77 6.57
N VAL A 114 12.66 0.79 5.50
CA VAL A 114 13.23 -0.44 4.91
C VAL A 114 14.02 -1.23 5.96
N GLN A 115 14.71 -0.54 6.86
CA GLN A 115 15.46 -1.15 7.96
C GLN A 115 14.53 -1.84 8.97
N ASP A 116 13.36 -1.25 9.28
CA ASP A 116 12.37 -1.88 10.14
C ASP A 116 11.83 -3.16 9.52
N ILE A 117 11.57 -3.15 8.20
CA ILE A 117 11.11 -4.34 7.46
C ILE A 117 12.18 -5.44 7.52
N GLN A 118 13.45 -5.09 7.29
CA GLN A 118 14.57 -6.04 7.36
C GLN A 118 14.69 -6.67 8.75
N LYS A 119 14.64 -5.85 9.81
CA LYS A 119 14.64 -6.33 11.20
C LYS A 119 13.42 -7.21 11.49
N GLY A 120 12.25 -6.82 11.00
CA GLY A 120 11.01 -7.61 11.12
C GLY A 120 11.12 -8.99 10.46
N ILE A 121 11.87 -9.11 9.35
CA ILE A 121 12.16 -10.40 8.70
C ILE A 121 13.11 -11.25 9.55
N GLU A 122 14.16 -10.66 10.11
CA GLU A 122 15.09 -11.35 11.03
C GLU A 122 14.36 -11.90 12.26
N GLU A 123 13.43 -11.12 12.80
CA GLU A 123 12.56 -11.48 13.91
C GLU A 123 11.38 -12.40 13.51
N LYS A 124 11.29 -12.78 12.23
CA LYS A 124 10.21 -13.62 11.64
C LYS A 124 8.79 -13.02 11.77
N LYS A 125 8.69 -11.73 12.07
CA LYS A 125 7.43 -10.96 12.14
C LYS A 125 6.93 -10.57 10.75
N VAL A 126 7.83 -10.28 9.81
CA VAL A 126 7.50 -9.89 8.43
C VAL A 126 7.95 -10.95 7.45
N THR A 127 7.22 -11.13 6.34
CA THR A 127 7.60 -12.08 5.30
C THR A 127 8.62 -11.47 4.34
N LYS A 128 9.49 -12.31 3.75
CA LYS A 128 10.50 -11.83 2.77
C LYS A 128 9.88 -11.28 1.49
N SER A 129 8.63 -11.61 1.19
CA SER A 129 7.92 -11.10 0.00
C SER A 129 7.69 -9.60 0.09
N VAL A 130 7.32 -9.09 1.27
CA VAL A 130 7.11 -7.64 1.51
C VAL A 130 8.36 -6.87 1.09
N LEU A 131 9.53 -7.23 1.61
CA LEU A 131 10.79 -6.54 1.26
C LEU A 131 11.08 -6.61 -0.25
N ARG A 132 10.81 -7.73 -0.93
CA ARG A 132 11.04 -7.83 -2.38
C ARG A 132 10.16 -6.87 -3.18
N VAL A 133 8.92 -6.66 -2.76
CA VAL A 133 7.99 -5.72 -3.40
C VAL A 133 8.47 -4.28 -3.16
N ILE A 134 8.82 -3.95 -1.91
CA ILE A 134 9.30 -2.61 -1.54
C ILE A 134 10.63 -2.28 -2.24
N ASP A 135 11.61 -3.19 -2.25
CA ASP A 135 12.89 -2.98 -2.94
C ASP A 135 12.71 -2.72 -4.44
N ARG A 136 11.74 -3.41 -5.07
CA ARG A 136 11.39 -3.21 -6.48
C ARG A 136 10.77 -1.82 -6.70
N ALA A 137 9.81 -1.43 -5.86
CA ALA A 137 9.19 -0.11 -5.93
C ALA A 137 10.23 1.00 -5.76
N GLU A 138 11.08 0.90 -4.75
CA GLU A 138 12.19 1.82 -4.47
C GLU A 138 13.14 1.97 -5.66
N LEU A 139 13.54 0.85 -6.27
CA LEU A 139 14.43 0.86 -7.43
C LEU A 139 13.79 1.58 -8.63
N LEU A 140 12.53 1.28 -8.92
CA LEU A 140 11.80 1.88 -10.05
C LEU A 140 11.51 3.37 -9.81
N TYR A 141 11.15 3.74 -8.58
CA TYR A 141 10.94 5.14 -8.20
C TYR A 141 12.23 5.96 -8.34
N LYS A 142 13.36 5.48 -7.79
CA LYS A 142 14.68 6.14 -7.91
C LYS A 142 15.16 6.25 -9.36
N ALA A 143 14.80 5.29 -10.20
CA ALA A 143 15.10 5.31 -11.62
C ALA A 143 14.13 6.19 -12.45
N GLY A 144 13.10 6.77 -11.83
CA GLY A 144 12.14 7.67 -12.48
C GLY A 144 11.06 6.96 -13.29
N PHE A 145 10.81 5.67 -13.04
CA PHE A 145 9.78 4.87 -13.71
C PHE A 145 8.42 4.87 -12.99
N LEU A 146 8.36 5.29 -11.73
CA LEU A 146 7.12 5.44 -10.96
C LEU A 146 6.82 6.93 -10.72
N LYS A 147 6.53 7.67 -11.78
CA LYS A 147 6.22 9.10 -11.67
C LYS A 147 4.81 9.29 -11.17
N THR A 148 4.68 9.90 -10.00
CA THR A 148 3.40 10.27 -9.42
C THR A 148 2.99 11.66 -9.94
N THR A 149 1.69 11.85 -10.17
CA THR A 149 1.12 13.13 -10.64
C THR A 149 0.44 13.88 -9.51
#